data_AF-A0A956UHK8-F1
#
_entry.id   AF-A0A956UHK8-F1
#
_cell.length_a   1.000
_cell.length_b   1.000
_cell.length_c   1.000
_cell.angle_alpha   90.00
_cell.angle_beta   90.00
_cell.angle_gamma   90.00
#
_symmetry.space_group_name_H-M   'P 1'
#
loop_
_entity.id
_entity.type
_entity.pdbx_description
1 polymer ?
#
loop_
_entity_poly.entity_id
_entity_poly.type
_entity_poly.pdbx_seq_one_letter_code
_entity_poly.pdbx_strand_id
1 'polypeptide(L)'
;MQPNLQVDLAPGRKRDLVLKNPVMPASGTFSWGFDFAARFDIEALGAVVSKGITRFPRQGNQQPRVAETPMGMLNSIGLQSVGLDAVIDDLAPQWSRWGVPVIANVAADTVAEFGEMARALDGLPGIAALEL
;
A
#
# COMPACT_ATOMS: atom_id res chain seq x y z
N MET A 1 16.34 26.73 -11.60
CA MET A 1 16.79 25.39 -11.20
C MET A 1 15.62 24.71 -10.50
N GLN A 2 15.14 23.56 -10.98
CA GLN A 2 14.12 22.81 -10.25
C GLN A 2 14.78 22.05 -9.09
N PRO A 3 14.18 22.02 -7.88
CA PRO A 3 14.74 21.26 -6.77
C PRO A 3 14.68 19.76 -7.06
N ASN A 4 15.73 19.03 -6.69
CA ASN A 4 15.69 17.56 -6.69
C ASN A 4 14.90 17.10 -5.46
N LEU A 5 13.77 16.43 -5.67
CA LEU A 5 12.92 15.90 -4.61
C LEU A 5 13.15 14.42 -4.32
N GLN A 6 14.07 13.77 -5.04
CA GLN A 6 14.33 12.33 -4.90
C GLN A 6 14.77 11.96 -3.48
N VAL A 7 14.23 10.85 -2.97
CA VAL A 7 14.55 10.31 -1.64
C VAL A 7 14.78 8.81 -1.76
N ASP A 8 15.86 8.29 -1.20
CA ASP A 8 16.03 6.86 -0.97
C ASP A 8 15.63 6.53 0.47
N LEU A 9 14.60 5.70 0.64
CA LEU A 9 14.10 5.31 1.96
C LEU A 9 14.86 4.11 2.56
N ALA A 10 15.63 3.37 1.77
CA ALA A 10 16.29 2.15 2.22
C ALA A 10 17.75 2.01 1.74
N PRO A 11 18.59 3.07 1.85
CA PRO A 11 19.93 3.06 1.28
C PRO A 11 20.81 1.97 1.91
N GLY A 12 21.38 1.09 1.07
CA GLY A 12 22.30 0.04 1.50
C GLY A 12 21.63 -1.06 2.35
N ARG A 13 20.31 -1.21 2.24
CA ARG A 13 19.55 -2.30 2.88
C ARG A 13 19.39 -3.46 1.90
N LYS A 14 18.43 -4.35 2.14
CA LYS A 14 18.16 -5.51 1.30
C LYS A 14 17.98 -5.13 -0.18
N ARG A 15 17.27 -4.02 -0.42
CA ARG A 15 17.10 -3.33 -1.71
C ARG A 15 16.95 -1.84 -1.40
N ASP A 16 17.55 -0.99 -2.22
CA ASP A 16 17.31 0.45 -2.16
C ASP A 16 15.85 0.74 -2.56
N LEU A 17 15.24 1.77 -1.95
CA LEU A 17 13.88 2.19 -2.27
C LEU A 17 13.92 3.65 -2.68
N VAL A 18 14.29 3.86 -3.94
CA VAL A 18 14.49 5.17 -4.52
C VAL A 18 13.16 5.71 -5.04
N LEU A 19 12.63 6.71 -4.33
CA LEU A 19 11.43 7.43 -4.70
C LEU A 19 11.81 8.70 -5.45
N LYS A 20 11.07 9.02 -6.52
CA LYS A 20 11.32 10.25 -7.29
C LYS A 20 10.96 11.54 -6.55
N ASN A 21 10.09 11.46 -5.56
CA ASN A 21 9.69 12.54 -4.66
C ASN A 21 9.13 11.94 -3.35
N PRO A 22 8.98 12.71 -2.27
CA PRO A 22 8.56 12.16 -0.97
C PRO A 22 7.02 12.04 -0.84
N VAL A 23 6.25 12.34 -1.89
CA VAL A 23 4.79 12.38 -1.81
C VAL A 23 4.21 11.03 -2.17
N MET A 24 3.48 10.43 -1.24
CA MET A 24 2.73 9.19 -1.44
C MET A 24 1.42 9.25 -0.64
N PRO A 25 0.31 8.68 -1.15
CA PRO A 25 -0.92 8.54 -0.38
C PRO A 25 -0.72 7.60 0.81
N ALA A 26 -1.34 7.91 1.95
CA ALA A 26 -1.31 7.02 3.11
C ALA A 26 -2.11 5.73 2.86
N SER A 27 -1.70 4.62 3.48
CA SER A 27 -2.41 3.34 3.42
C SER A 27 -3.91 3.52 3.68
N GLY A 28 -4.70 2.95 2.78
CA GLY A 28 -6.15 2.95 2.89
C GLY A 28 -6.88 4.25 2.60
N THR A 29 -6.16 5.28 2.13
CA THR A 29 -6.76 6.52 1.56
C THR A 29 -6.86 6.48 0.04
N PHE A 30 -6.23 5.48 -0.60
CA PHE A 30 -6.05 5.42 -2.05
C PHE A 30 -6.51 4.09 -2.68
N SER A 31 -7.44 3.38 -2.02
CA SER A 31 -7.92 2.05 -2.45
C SER A 31 -6.73 1.09 -2.67
N TRP A 32 -6.72 0.38 -3.79
CA TRP A 32 -5.59 -0.42 -4.30
C TRP A 32 -4.80 0.33 -5.39
N GLY A 33 -4.97 1.65 -5.51
CA GLY A 33 -4.38 2.50 -6.54
C GLY A 33 -5.10 2.50 -7.89
N PHE A 34 -5.76 1.40 -8.29
CA PHE A 34 -6.38 1.25 -9.62
C PHE A 34 -7.46 2.30 -9.93
N ASP A 35 -8.34 2.60 -8.96
CA ASP A 35 -9.43 3.57 -9.14
C ASP A 35 -8.89 4.98 -9.46
N PHE A 36 -7.74 5.33 -8.87
CA PHE A 36 -7.07 6.60 -9.07
C PHE A 36 -6.19 6.60 -10.31
N ALA A 37 -5.52 5.48 -10.62
CA ALA A 37 -4.74 5.30 -11.86
C ALA A 37 -5.59 5.51 -13.12
N ALA A 38 -6.88 5.20 -13.05
CA ALA A 38 -7.83 5.45 -14.14
C ALA A 38 -8.18 6.95 -14.35
N ARG A 39 -7.87 7.82 -13.39
CA ARG A 39 -8.30 9.24 -13.37
C ARG A 39 -7.14 10.24 -13.25
N PHE A 40 -6.02 9.81 -12.70
CA PHE A 40 -4.86 10.62 -12.39
C PHE A 40 -3.58 9.91 -12.82
N ASP A 41 -2.57 10.71 -13.13
CA ASP A 41 -1.23 10.22 -13.40
C ASP A 41 -0.58 9.73 -12.08
N ILE A 42 -0.74 8.45 -11.77
CA ILE A 42 -0.11 7.84 -10.58
C ILE A 42 1.41 7.77 -10.71
N GLU A 43 1.93 7.82 -11.94
CA GLU A 43 3.37 7.87 -12.17
C GLU A 43 3.96 9.19 -11.69
N ALA A 44 3.14 10.21 -11.36
CA ALA A 44 3.52 11.46 -10.73
C ALA A 44 3.94 11.32 -9.23
N LEU A 45 3.52 10.25 -8.55
CA LEU A 45 3.75 10.02 -7.12
C LEU A 45 5.14 9.43 -6.84
N GLY A 46 5.64 9.65 -5.62
CA GLY A 46 6.85 8.97 -5.12
C GLY A 46 6.64 7.46 -4.98
N ALA A 47 5.49 7.07 -4.42
CA ALA A 47 5.06 5.69 -4.25
C ALA A 47 3.52 5.61 -4.13
N VAL A 48 2.98 4.39 -4.27
CA VAL A 48 1.60 4.05 -3.88
C VAL A 48 1.67 3.12 -2.67
N VAL A 49 0.97 3.47 -1.58
CA VAL A 49 0.83 2.58 -0.42
C VAL A 49 -0.51 1.86 -0.51
N SER A 50 -0.49 0.53 -0.54
CA SER A 50 -1.71 -0.28 -0.68
C SER A 50 -2.63 -0.13 0.54
N LYS A 51 -3.89 -0.52 0.40
CA LYS A 51 -4.73 -0.83 1.57
C LYS A 51 -4.08 -1.97 2.38
N GLY A 52 -4.37 -2.01 3.68
CA GLY A 52 -3.96 -3.09 4.57
C GLY A 52 -4.39 -4.47 4.09
N ILE A 53 -3.39 -5.31 3.85
CA ILE A 53 -3.52 -6.71 3.42
C ILE A 53 -3.59 -7.55 4.69
N THR A 54 -4.64 -8.34 4.81
CA THR A 54 -4.83 -9.30 5.91
C THR A 54 -4.67 -10.71 5.38
N ARG A 55 -4.33 -11.70 6.23
CA ARG A 55 -4.08 -13.07 5.75
C ARG A 55 -5.25 -13.65 4.97
N PHE A 56 -6.46 -13.41 5.46
CA PHE A 56 -7.72 -13.80 4.86
C PHE A 56 -8.57 -12.57 4.53
N PRO A 57 -9.55 -12.68 3.60
CA PRO A 57 -10.47 -11.59 3.30
C PRO A 57 -11.21 -11.10 4.55
N ARG A 58 -11.41 -9.80 4.65
CA ARG A 58 -12.14 -9.14 5.74
C ARG A 58 -13.17 -8.17 5.16
N GLN A 59 -14.40 -8.23 5.65
CA GLN A 59 -15.47 -7.29 5.26
C GLN A 59 -15.29 -5.90 5.88
N GLY A 60 -14.57 -5.82 6.99
CA GLY A 60 -14.49 -4.60 7.80
C GLY A 60 -15.67 -4.43 8.76
N ASN A 61 -15.70 -3.30 9.44
CA ASN A 61 -16.75 -2.98 10.40
C ASN A 61 -18.06 -2.59 9.72
N GLN A 62 -19.17 -2.74 10.45
CA GLN A 62 -20.50 -2.30 10.01
C GLN A 62 -20.54 -0.78 9.77
N GLN A 63 -21.44 -0.37 8.88
CA GLN A 63 -21.70 1.05 8.64
C GLN A 63 -22.62 1.63 9.73
N PRO A 64 -22.55 2.94 10.04
CA PRO A 64 -21.59 3.91 9.52
C PRO A 64 -20.18 3.71 10.12
N ARG A 65 -19.16 3.80 9.28
CA ARG A 65 -17.75 3.58 9.66
C ARG A 65 -16.83 4.76 9.36
N VAL A 66 -17.43 5.89 9.01
CA VAL A 66 -16.78 7.19 8.80
C VAL A 66 -17.69 8.29 9.37
N ALA A 67 -17.08 9.34 9.92
CA ALA A 67 -17.80 10.51 10.41
C ALA A 67 -16.93 11.77 10.21
N GLU A 68 -17.51 12.85 9.70
CA GLU A 68 -16.82 14.14 9.58
C GLU A 68 -16.64 14.80 10.95
N THR A 69 -15.56 15.56 11.11
CA THR A 69 -15.32 16.41 12.27
C THR A 69 -14.87 17.81 11.80
N PRO A 70 -14.92 18.85 12.64
CA PRO A 70 -14.56 20.21 12.22
C PRO A 70 -13.14 20.38 11.64
N MET A 71 -12.24 19.41 11.88
CA MET A 71 -10.85 19.46 11.42
C MET A 71 -10.39 18.13 10.80
N GLY A 72 -11.32 17.36 10.21
CA GLY A 72 -10.99 16.13 9.51
C GLY A 72 -12.11 15.10 9.56
N MET A 73 -11.75 13.83 9.76
CA MET A 73 -12.71 12.74 9.83
C MET A 73 -12.25 11.64 10.78
N LEU A 74 -13.21 10.96 11.40
CA LEU A 74 -13.01 9.69 12.09
C LEU A 74 -13.31 8.55 11.14
N ASN A 75 -12.56 7.45 11.27
CA ASN A 75 -12.84 6.21 10.54
C ASN A 75 -12.68 5.00 11.47
N SER A 76 -13.49 3.98 11.20
CA SER A 76 -13.43 2.67 11.85
C SER A 76 -13.65 1.61 10.78
N ILE A 77 -12.79 1.56 9.76
CA ILE A 77 -13.01 0.70 8.59
C ILE A 77 -12.96 -0.80 8.95
N GLY A 78 -12.18 -1.18 9.97
CA GLY A 78 -12.05 -2.57 10.41
C GLY A 78 -11.19 -3.44 9.50
N LEU A 79 -10.17 -2.85 8.85
CA LEU A 79 -9.25 -3.57 7.96
C LEU A 79 -9.95 -4.38 6.85
N GLN A 80 -10.97 -3.79 6.21
CA GLN A 80 -11.56 -4.41 5.01
C GLN A 80 -10.46 -4.67 3.98
N SER A 81 -10.36 -5.94 3.55
CA SER A 81 -9.26 -6.44 2.73
C SER A 81 -9.72 -7.58 1.85
N VAL A 82 -9.09 -7.75 0.69
CA VAL A 82 -9.34 -8.85 -0.24
C VAL A 82 -8.61 -10.14 0.16
N GLY A 83 -7.73 -10.07 1.16
CA GLY A 83 -6.90 -11.19 1.61
C GLY A 83 -5.57 -11.28 0.86
N LEU A 84 -4.62 -12.02 1.44
CA LEU A 84 -3.27 -12.18 0.89
C LEU A 84 -3.27 -12.86 -0.48
N ASP A 85 -4.03 -13.95 -0.64
CA ASP A 85 -3.99 -14.75 -1.86
C ASP A 85 -4.45 -13.94 -3.09
N ALA A 86 -5.53 -13.16 -2.96
CA ALA A 86 -6.00 -12.26 -4.03
C ALA A 86 -4.98 -11.14 -4.36
N VAL A 87 -4.20 -10.68 -3.38
CA VAL A 87 -3.12 -9.72 -3.65
C VAL A 87 -2.05 -10.36 -4.53
N ILE A 88 -1.65 -11.59 -4.21
CA ILE A 88 -0.60 -12.32 -4.93
C ILE A 88 -1.05 -12.66 -6.35
N ASP A 89 -2.27 -13.18 -6.49
CA ASP A 89 -2.77 -13.72 -7.76
C ASP A 89 -3.31 -12.63 -8.70
N ASP A 90 -3.93 -11.58 -8.15
CA ASP A 90 -4.64 -10.58 -8.95
C ASP A 90 -3.99 -9.19 -8.95
N LEU A 91 -3.58 -8.67 -7.77
CA LEU A 91 -3.18 -7.26 -7.65
C LEU A 91 -1.70 -7.03 -7.98
N ALA A 92 -0.80 -7.83 -7.41
CA ALA A 92 0.65 -7.71 -7.61
C ALA A 92 1.05 -7.82 -9.10
N PRO A 93 0.48 -8.74 -9.91
CA PRO A 93 0.76 -8.79 -11.34
C PRO A 93 0.38 -7.50 -12.09
N GLN A 94 -0.65 -6.80 -11.63
CA GLN A 94 -1.05 -5.52 -12.23
C GLN A 94 -0.13 -4.38 -11.77
N TRP A 95 0.22 -4.32 -10.48
CA TRP A 95 1.20 -3.37 -9.96
C TRP A 95 2.59 -3.53 -10.60
N SER A 96 2.95 -4.75 -11.00
CA SER A 96 4.21 -5.01 -11.70
C SER A 96 4.37 -4.27 -13.04
N ARG A 97 3.27 -3.75 -13.59
CA ARG A 97 3.24 -2.97 -14.84
C ARG A 97 3.44 -1.47 -14.62
N TRP A 98 3.45 -1.01 -13.36
CA TRP A 98 3.59 0.41 -13.02
C TRP A 98 5.06 0.81 -12.88
N GLY A 99 5.37 2.07 -13.20
CA GLY A 99 6.68 2.66 -12.96
C GLY A 99 6.84 3.19 -11.53
N VAL A 100 5.73 3.57 -10.90
CA VAL A 100 5.67 4.00 -9.49
C VAL A 100 5.76 2.79 -8.54
N PRO A 101 6.66 2.81 -7.54
CA PRO A 101 6.79 1.70 -6.61
C PRO A 101 5.54 1.55 -5.73
N VAL A 102 5.11 0.30 -5.53
CA VAL A 102 4.03 -0.02 -4.59
C VAL A 102 4.61 -0.55 -3.28
N ILE A 103 4.17 0.05 -2.17
CA ILE A 103 4.48 -0.37 -0.80
C ILE A 103 3.27 -1.12 -0.27
N ALA A 104 3.44 -2.40 0.03
CA ALA A 104 2.36 -3.26 0.51
C ALA A 104 2.19 -3.10 2.03
N ASN A 105 1.07 -2.51 2.46
CA ASN A 105 0.71 -2.43 3.87
C ASN A 105 0.19 -3.79 4.34
N VAL A 106 0.81 -4.36 5.38
CA VAL A 106 0.49 -5.65 5.98
C VAL A 106 -0.20 -5.39 7.31
N ALA A 107 -1.32 -6.05 7.56
CA ALA A 107 -2.04 -5.98 8.82
C ALA A 107 -2.39 -7.39 9.28
N ALA A 108 -1.82 -7.79 10.41
CA ALA A 108 -1.99 -9.11 11.00
C ALA A 108 -2.27 -9.00 12.50
N ASP A 109 -2.90 -10.03 13.07
CA ASP A 109 -3.27 -10.05 14.48
C ASP A 109 -2.16 -10.67 15.35
N THR A 110 -1.19 -11.36 14.73
CA THR A 110 -0.07 -12.00 15.43
C THR A 110 1.28 -11.81 14.72
N VAL A 111 2.37 -11.85 15.48
CA VAL A 111 3.75 -11.79 14.95
C VAL A 111 4.02 -12.94 13.96
N ALA A 112 3.49 -14.13 14.22
CA ALA A 112 3.66 -15.28 13.35
C ALA A 112 3.01 -15.05 11.98
N GLU A 113 1.80 -14.48 11.98
CA GLU A 113 1.06 -14.11 10.77
C GLU A 113 1.77 -12.99 10.01
N PHE A 114 2.27 -11.94 10.69
CA PHE A 114 3.14 -10.93 10.05
C PHE A 114 4.34 -11.58 9.35
N GLY A 115 5.01 -12.53 10.00
CA GLY A 115 6.16 -13.23 9.41
C GLY A 115 5.79 -14.17 8.25
N GLU A 116 4.61 -14.78 8.25
CA GLU A 116 4.08 -15.55 7.11
C GLU A 116 3.78 -14.63 5.93
N MET A 117 3.01 -13.57 6.16
CA MET A 117 2.61 -12.63 5.12
C MET A 117 3.81 -11.90 4.51
N ALA A 118 4.76 -11.45 5.34
CA ALA A 118 5.97 -10.80 4.85
C ALA A 118 6.80 -11.75 3.98
N ARG A 119 6.92 -13.03 4.33
CA ARG A 119 7.62 -14.03 3.51
C ARG A 119 6.90 -14.29 2.19
N ALA A 120 5.57 -14.31 2.18
CA ALA A 120 4.79 -14.54 0.97
C ALA A 120 4.89 -13.36 -0.01
N LEU A 121 4.95 -12.13 0.50
CA LEU A 121 5.04 -10.91 -0.33
C LEU A 121 6.47 -10.55 -0.75
N ASP A 122 7.47 -11.05 -0.03
CA ASP A 122 8.87 -10.73 -0.29
C ASP A 122 9.33 -11.21 -1.68
N GLY A 123 9.80 -10.26 -2.48
CA GLY A 123 10.31 -10.55 -3.82
C GLY A 123 9.24 -10.71 -4.91
N LEU A 124 7.96 -10.57 -4.59
CA LEU A 124 6.91 -10.57 -5.60
C LEU A 124 7.06 -9.38 -6.56
N PRO A 125 6.98 -9.61 -7.88
CA PRO A 125 6.90 -8.53 -8.86
C PRO A 125 5.74 -7.59 -8.53
N GLY A 126 5.98 -6.28 -8.63
CA GLY A 126 4.98 -5.26 -8.30
C GLY A 126 4.94 -4.86 -6.83
N ILE A 127 5.75 -5.45 -5.94
CA ILE A 127 5.90 -4.99 -4.55
C ILE A 127 7.34 -4.55 -4.32
N ALA A 128 7.52 -3.25 -4.04
CA ALA A 128 8.83 -2.65 -3.81
C ALA A 128 9.26 -2.74 -2.34
N ALA A 129 8.31 -2.62 -1.41
CA ALA A 129 8.55 -2.69 0.02
C ALA A 129 7.30 -3.14 0.80
N LEU A 130 7.50 -3.47 2.08
CA LEU A 130 6.44 -3.80 3.02
C LEU A 130 6.35 -2.72 4.10
N GLU A 131 5.13 -2.32 4.45
CA GLU A 131 4.81 -1.50 5.61
C GLU A 131 4.10 -2.42 6.62
N LEU A 132 4.65 -2.55 7.83
CA LEU A 132 4.17 -3.48 8.88
C LEU A 132 3.49 -2.74 10.03
#